data_AF-A0A3N0VYS7-F1
#
_entry.id   AF-A0A3N0VYS7-F1
#
_cell.length_a   1.000
_cell.length_b   1.000
_cell.length_c   1.000
_cell.angle_alpha   90.00
_cell.angle_beta   90.00
_cell.angle_gamma   90.00
#
_symmetry.space_group_name_H-M   'P 1'
#
loop_
_entity.id
_entity.type
_entity.pdbx_description
1 polymer ?
#
loop_
_entity_poly.entity_id
_entity_poly.type
_entity_poly.pdbx_seq_one_letter_code
_entity_poly.pdbx_strand_id
1 'polypeptide(L)'
;MKKLISILLLSLYLVSTTEVYQLLKMPLLIEHYFQHKNLNPEMSLTAFLKIHYDHPVKDSDHDQDQKLPFVSHVSLLSVVFTINPSVDFYFTEKIYNPHEIKNTLYKSILYHKEILNSIWQPPRFHQS
;
A
#
# COMPACT_ATOMS: atom_id res chain seq x y z
N MET A 1 1.59 -10.73 27.66
CA MET A 1 1.04 -11.81 26.80
C MET A 1 0.42 -11.28 25.51
N LYS A 2 -0.56 -10.36 25.55
CA LYS A 2 -1.21 -9.80 24.34
C LYS A 2 -0.23 -9.32 23.27
N LYS A 3 0.79 -8.53 23.65
CA LYS A 3 1.84 -8.05 22.74
C LYS A 3 2.61 -9.17 22.02
N LEU A 4 3.02 -10.22 22.75
CA LEU A 4 3.77 -11.35 22.18
C LEU A 4 2.89 -12.12 21.19
N ILE A 5 1.63 -12.35 21.54
CA ILE A 5 0.65 -12.99 20.65
C ILE A 5 0.45 -12.15 19.39
N SER A 6 0.28 -10.83 19.52
CA SER A 6 0.16 -9.94 18.37
C SER A 6 1.39 -9.96 17.46
N ILE A 7 2.60 -9.96 18.02
CA ILE A 7 3.85 -10.06 17.25
C ILE A 7 3.91 -11.41 16.53
N LEU A 8 3.62 -12.51 17.22
CA LEU A 8 3.62 -13.84 16.62
C LEU A 8 2.64 -13.94 15.45
N LEU A 9 1.39 -13.48 15.64
CA LEU A 9 0.38 -13.50 14.60
C LEU A 9 0.76 -12.62 13.40
N LEU A 10 1.33 -11.43 13.65
CA LEU A 10 1.79 -10.55 12.57
C LEU A 10 2.98 -11.17 11.80
N SER A 11 3.92 -11.81 12.51
CA SER A 11 5.03 -12.52 11.88
C SER A 11 4.54 -13.69 11.02
N LEU A 12 3.61 -14.50 11.53
CA LEU A 12 3.01 -15.59 10.76
C LEU A 12 2.27 -15.08 9.52
N TYR A 13 1.54 -13.97 9.66
CA TYR A 13 0.86 -13.32 8.54
C TYR A 13 1.85 -12.83 7.48
N LEU A 14 2.94 -12.17 7.90
CA LEU A 14 3.98 -11.71 6.98
C LEU A 14 4.60 -12.90 6.23
N VAL A 15 4.96 -13.97 6.96
CA VAL A 15 5.55 -15.18 6.36
C VAL A 15 4.60 -15.86 5.38
N SER A 16 3.29 -15.92 5.69
CA SER A 16 2.32 -16.62 4.84
C SER A 16 1.84 -15.82 3.62
N THR A 17 1.87 -14.49 3.70
CA THR A 17 1.32 -13.60 2.64
C THR A 17 2.38 -12.93 1.79
N THR A 18 3.66 -13.09 2.11
CA THR A 18 4.78 -12.53 1.35
C THR A 18 5.83 -13.61 1.07
N GLU A 19 6.78 -13.34 0.17
CA GLU A 19 7.88 -14.26 -0.15
C GLU A 19 8.91 -14.43 1.00
N VAL A 20 8.66 -13.92 2.21
CA VAL A 20 9.54 -14.13 3.38
C VAL A 20 9.70 -15.61 3.72
N TYR A 21 8.72 -16.47 3.41
CA TYR A 21 8.86 -17.93 3.58
C TYR A 21 10.01 -18.52 2.75
N GLN A 22 10.44 -17.89 1.66
CA GLN A 22 11.56 -18.36 0.85
C GLN A 22 12.86 -18.37 1.65
N LEU A 23 12.98 -17.55 2.71
CA LEU A 23 14.14 -17.60 3.62
C LEU A 23 14.27 -18.95 4.36
N LEU A 24 13.19 -19.72 4.46
CA LEU A 24 13.25 -21.09 5.01
C LEU A 24 14.00 -22.06 4.07
N LYS A 25 14.18 -21.69 2.80
CA LYS A 25 14.96 -22.47 1.81
C LYS A 25 16.45 -22.10 1.80
N MET A 26 16.90 -21.16 2.64
CA MET A 26 18.33 -20.79 2.73
C MET A 26 19.27 -21.98 3.01
N PRO A 27 18.92 -23.00 3.82
CA PRO A 27 19.77 -24.18 3.98
C PRO A 27 20.06 -24.90 2.65
N LEU A 28 19.09 -24.98 1.73
CA LEU A 28 19.26 -25.61 0.42
C LEU A 28 20.25 -24.83 -0.46
N LEU A 29 20.17 -23.48 -0.42
CA LEU A 29 21.12 -22.62 -1.12
C LEU A 29 22.55 -22.83 -0.61
N ILE A 30 22.72 -22.90 0.72
CA ILE A 30 24.03 -23.11 1.34
C ILE A 30 24.60 -24.48 0.97
N GLU A 31 23.79 -25.54 1.03
CA GLU A 31 24.19 -26.89 0.65
C GLU A 31 24.62 -26.95 -0.82
N HIS A 32 23.82 -26.37 -1.72
CA HIS A 32 24.13 -26.34 -3.15
C HIS A 32 25.38 -25.51 -3.45
N TYR A 33 25.59 -24.39 -2.76
CA TYR A 33 26.84 -23.63 -2.84
C TYR A 33 28.06 -24.48 -2.46
N PHE A 34 27.98 -25.26 -1.37
CA PHE A 34 29.07 -26.15 -0.98
C PHE A 34 29.33 -27.27 -2.00
N GLN A 35 28.30 -27.77 -2.69
CA GLN A 35 28.48 -28.72 -3.80
C GLN A 35 29.33 -28.10 -4.92
N HIS A 36 28.99 -26.89 -5.38
CA HIS A 36 29.80 -26.19 -6.38
C HIS A 36 31.20 -25.83 -5.86
N LYS A 37 31.35 -25.47 -4.59
CA LYS A 37 32.65 -25.17 -3.99
C LYS A 37 33.55 -26.41 -3.90
N ASN A 38 32.97 -27.58 -3.68
CA ASN A 38 33.70 -28.85 -3.66
C ASN A 38 34.15 -29.28 -5.07
N LEU A 39 33.31 -29.03 -6.09
CA LEU A 39 33.64 -29.33 -7.50
C LEU A 39 34.62 -28.30 -8.10
N ASN A 40 34.48 -27.03 -7.71
CA ASN A 40 35.32 -25.93 -8.13
C ASN A 40 35.76 -25.10 -6.91
N PRO A 41 36.96 -25.37 -6.36
CA PRO A 41 37.49 -24.64 -5.20
C PRO A 41 37.62 -23.13 -5.40
N GLU A 42 37.74 -22.65 -6.64
CA GLU A 42 37.83 -21.22 -6.96
C GLU A 42 36.45 -20.54 -7.04
N MET A 43 35.35 -21.30 -6.95
CA MET A 43 33.99 -20.75 -6.96
C MET A 43 33.78 -19.79 -5.79
N SER A 44 33.43 -18.55 -6.08
CA SER A 44 32.98 -17.58 -5.07
C SER A 44 31.46 -17.65 -4.89
N LEU A 45 30.97 -17.19 -3.74
CA LEU A 45 29.52 -17.06 -3.50
C LEU A 45 28.85 -16.18 -4.57
N THR A 46 29.49 -15.08 -4.95
CA THR A 46 28.95 -14.15 -5.96
C THR A 46 28.89 -14.78 -7.35
N ALA A 47 29.90 -15.57 -7.73
CA ALA A 47 29.89 -16.31 -8.98
C ALA A 47 28.77 -17.36 -9.00
N PHE A 48 28.60 -18.10 -7.91
CA PHE A 48 27.51 -19.07 -7.73
C PHE A 48 26.11 -18.41 -7.83
N LEU A 49 25.90 -17.27 -7.16
CA LEU A 49 24.64 -16.55 -7.28
C LEU A 49 24.41 -16.04 -8.71
N LYS A 50 25.46 -15.62 -9.41
CA LYS A 50 25.33 -15.12 -10.78
C LYS A 50 24.87 -16.22 -11.76
N ILE A 51 25.45 -17.42 -11.67
CA ILE A 51 25.06 -18.51 -12.57
C ILE A 51 23.60 -18.97 -12.34
N HIS A 52 23.07 -18.81 -11.13
CA HIS A 52 21.73 -19.28 -10.75
C HIS A 52 20.62 -18.21 -10.79
N TYR A 53 20.96 -16.92 -10.66
CA TYR A 53 19.96 -15.84 -10.58
C TYR A 53 20.05 -14.77 -11.68
N ASP A 54 21.19 -14.64 -12.38
CA ASP A 54 21.35 -13.66 -13.46
C ASP A 54 21.04 -14.28 -14.83
N HIS A 55 21.69 -15.40 -15.15
CA HIS A 55 21.51 -16.11 -16.41
C HIS A 55 21.41 -17.63 -16.15
N PRO A 56 20.30 -18.11 -15.56
CA PRO A 56 20.14 -19.52 -15.24
C PRO A 56 20.23 -20.37 -16.51
N VAL A 57 21.20 -21.28 -16.54
CA VAL A 57 21.33 -22.27 -17.60
C VAL A 57 20.42 -23.45 -17.26
N LYS A 58 19.85 -24.09 -18.30
CA LYS A 58 19.09 -25.33 -18.14
C LYS A 58 20.03 -26.50 -18.37
N ASP A 59 20.61 -27.00 -17.30
CA ASP A 59 21.51 -28.15 -17.27
C ASP A 59 20.98 -29.24 -16.32
N SER A 60 21.82 -30.21 -15.96
CA SER A 60 21.43 -31.43 -15.26
C SER A 60 20.89 -31.22 -13.84
N ASP A 61 21.19 -30.07 -13.25
CA ASP A 61 20.78 -29.60 -11.91
C ASP A 61 19.55 -28.69 -11.96
N HIS A 62 18.92 -28.50 -13.12
CA HIS A 62 17.76 -27.63 -13.26
C HIS A 62 16.65 -27.86 -12.21
N ASP A 63 16.35 -29.14 -11.89
CA ASP A 63 15.35 -29.50 -10.87
C ASP A 63 15.76 -29.09 -9.45
N GLN A 64 17.06 -29.04 -9.18
CA GLN A 64 17.62 -28.58 -7.92
C GLN A 64 17.60 -27.04 -7.85
N ASP A 65 17.90 -26.36 -8.95
CA ASP A 65 17.89 -24.91 -9.05
C ASP A 65 16.50 -24.34 -8.81
N GLN A 66 15.45 -25.00 -9.34
CA GLN A 66 14.06 -24.60 -9.12
C GLN A 66 13.64 -24.62 -7.64
N LYS A 67 14.37 -25.35 -6.78
CA LYS A 67 14.13 -25.44 -5.33
C LYS A 67 14.84 -24.34 -4.55
N LEU A 68 15.75 -23.59 -5.19
CA LEU A 68 16.46 -22.49 -4.53
C LEU A 68 15.49 -21.36 -4.14
N PRO A 69 15.81 -20.60 -3.08
CA PRO A 69 14.99 -19.47 -2.65
C PRO A 69 14.87 -18.45 -3.77
N PHE A 70 13.68 -17.90 -3.98
CA PHE A 70 13.41 -16.82 -4.95
C PHE A 70 13.69 -17.15 -6.43
N VAL A 71 13.88 -18.43 -6.81
CA VAL A 71 13.96 -18.83 -8.23
C VAL A 71 12.56 -18.99 -8.83
N SER A 72 11.66 -19.62 -8.08
CA SER A 72 10.25 -19.78 -8.46
C SER A 72 9.35 -19.00 -7.49
N HIS A 73 8.42 -18.26 -8.08
CA HIS A 73 7.43 -17.46 -7.36
C HIS A 73 6.06 -18.12 -7.45
N VAL A 74 5.36 -18.20 -6.32
CA VAL A 74 3.96 -18.63 -6.30
C VAL A 74 3.10 -17.39 -6.33
N SER A 75 2.02 -17.40 -7.12
CA SER A 75 1.04 -16.31 -7.08
C SER A 75 0.48 -16.18 -5.66
N LEU A 76 0.90 -15.13 -4.97
CA LEU A 76 0.36 -14.78 -3.66
C LEU A 76 -1.13 -14.43 -3.79
N LEU A 77 -1.88 -14.72 -2.73
CA LEU A 77 -3.31 -14.42 -2.65
C LEU A 77 -3.52 -12.90 -2.72
N SER A 78 -3.91 -12.40 -3.89
CA SER A 78 -4.27 -11.00 -4.09
C SER A 78 -5.75 -10.83 -3.78
N VAL A 79 -6.06 -10.18 -2.66
CA VAL A 79 -7.44 -9.81 -2.31
C VAL A 79 -7.67 -8.38 -2.78
N VAL A 80 -8.39 -8.25 -3.89
CA VAL A 80 -8.83 -6.94 -4.41
C VAL A 80 -10.20 -6.62 -3.82
N PHE A 81 -10.26 -5.62 -2.94
CA PHE A 81 -11.53 -5.07 -2.48
C PHE A 81 -12.06 -4.08 -3.53
N THR A 82 -13.03 -4.52 -4.32
CA THR A 82 -13.78 -3.61 -5.18
C THR A 82 -14.89 -2.96 -4.37
N ILE A 83 -14.96 -1.64 -4.39
CA ILE A 83 -16.12 -0.91 -3.87
C ILE A 83 -17.30 -1.27 -4.79
N ASN A 84 -18.39 -1.78 -4.23
CA ASN A 84 -19.62 -2.03 -4.98
C ASN A 84 -20.05 -0.71 -5.66
N PRO A 85 -20.36 -0.69 -6.98
CA PRO A 85 -20.73 0.54 -7.67
C PRO A 85 -21.95 1.25 -7.06
N SER A 86 -22.79 0.56 -6.28
CA SER A 86 -23.87 1.16 -5.52
C SER A 86 -23.42 1.47 -4.08
N VAL A 87 -22.64 2.53 -3.91
CA VAL A 87 -22.55 3.20 -2.61
C VAL A 87 -23.68 4.23 -2.57
N ASP A 88 -24.82 3.81 -2.05
CA ASP A 88 -25.91 4.74 -1.77
C ASP A 88 -25.53 5.56 -0.53
N PHE A 89 -25.09 6.80 -0.76
CA PHE A 89 -24.93 7.77 0.31
C PHE A 89 -26.32 8.25 0.74
N TYR A 90 -26.88 7.61 1.76
CA TYR A 90 -28.05 8.12 2.45
C TYR A 90 -27.61 9.29 3.33
N PHE A 91 -27.76 10.51 2.81
CA PHE A 91 -27.70 11.70 3.64
C PHE A 91 -28.98 11.72 4.48
N THR A 92 -28.87 11.36 5.77
CA THR A 92 -29.94 11.73 6.70
C THR A 92 -29.90 13.25 6.77
N GLU A 93 -30.93 13.92 6.24
CA GLU A 93 -31.12 15.32 6.55
C GLU A 93 -31.16 15.40 8.07
N LYS A 94 -30.11 15.99 8.66
CA LYS A 94 -30.15 16.35 10.06
C LYS A 94 -31.34 17.29 10.16
N ILE A 95 -32.45 16.81 10.73
CA ILE A 95 -33.60 17.64 11.04
C ILE A 95 -33.03 18.74 11.91
N TYR A 96 -32.82 19.90 11.29
CA TYR A 96 -32.45 21.10 12.00
C TYR A 96 -33.73 21.49 12.73
N ASN A 97 -33.89 21.00 13.95
CA ASN A 97 -34.74 21.69 14.89
C ASN A 97 -34.07 23.05 15.07
N PRO A 98 -34.68 24.16 14.64
CA PRO A 98 -34.23 25.46 15.09
C PRO A 98 -34.49 25.48 16.59
N HIS A 99 -33.52 25.03 17.39
CA HIS A 99 -33.36 25.59 18.71
C HIS A 99 -33.27 27.09 18.47
N GLU A 100 -34.19 27.86 19.05
CA GLU A 100 -34.18 29.31 19.00
C GLU A 100 -32.76 29.80 19.29
N ILE A 101 -32.01 30.09 18.23
CA ILE A 101 -30.81 30.87 18.33
C ILE A 101 -31.37 32.23 18.73
N LYS A 102 -31.25 32.57 20.01
CA LYS A 102 -31.30 33.97 20.42
C LYS A 102 -30.23 34.66 19.60
N ASN A 103 -30.63 35.22 18.47
CA ASN A 103 -29.83 36.10 17.67
C ASN A 103 -29.50 37.26 18.61
N THR A 104 -28.36 37.19 19.28
CA THR A 104 -27.67 38.40 19.67
C THR A 104 -27.25 39.00 18.35
N LEU A 105 -28.16 39.78 17.75
CA LEU A 105 -27.80 40.68 16.68
C LEU A 105 -26.74 41.60 17.28
N TYR A 106 -25.48 41.23 17.11
CA TYR A 106 -24.39 42.16 17.21
C TYR A 106 -24.69 43.18 16.12
N LYS A 107 -25.27 44.32 16.54
CA LYS A 107 -25.44 45.49 15.71
C LYS A 107 -24.02 45.95 15.37
N SER A 108 -23.46 45.36 14.32
CA SER A 108 -22.15 45.78 13.83
C SER A 108 -22.29 47.24 13.48
N ILE A 109 -21.41 48.04 14.06
CA ILE A 109 -21.31 49.50 13.96
C ILE A 109 -21.01 49.95 12.50
N LEU A 110 -21.13 49.05 11.52
CA LEU A 110 -20.68 49.21 10.14
C LEU A 110 -21.84 49.15 9.12
N TYR A 111 -23.07 49.46 9.54
CA TYR A 111 -24.14 49.85 8.59
C TYR A 111 -23.91 51.29 8.11
N HIS A 112 -22.78 51.52 7.45
CA HIS A 112 -22.47 52.81 6.82
C HIS A 112 -22.90 52.73 5.35
N LYS A 113 -23.96 53.45 4.99
CA LYS A 113 -24.52 53.49 3.62
C LYS A 113 -23.48 53.88 2.55
N GLU A 114 -22.39 54.54 2.94
CA GLU A 114 -21.29 54.91 2.05
C GLU A 114 -20.55 53.69 1.49
N ILE A 115 -20.47 52.57 2.23
CA ILE A 115 -19.83 51.33 1.74
C ILE A 115 -20.60 50.74 0.55
N LEU A 116 -21.93 50.86 0.51
CA LEU A 116 -22.75 50.34 -0.59
C LEU A 116 -22.45 51.03 -1.93
N ASN A 117 -21.98 52.27 -1.90
CA ASN A 117 -21.58 53.02 -3.10
C ASN A 117 -20.12 52.75 -3.51
N SER A 118 -19.30 52.21 -2.60
CA SER A 118 -17.90 51.83 -2.87
C SER A 118 -17.74 50.38 -3.35
N ILE A 119 -18.80 49.57 -3.24
CA ILE A 119 -18.82 48.23 -3.81
C ILE A 119 -19.06 48.36 -5.32
N TRP A 120 -18.11 47.89 -6.11
CA TRP A 120 -18.24 47.82 -7.57
C TRP A 120 -19.53 47.09 -7.94
N GLN A 121 -20.41 47.76 -8.68
CA GLN A 121 -21.61 47.15 -9.26
C GLN A 121 -21.37 46.90 -10.74
N PRO A 122 -21.73 45.71 -11.26
CA PRO A 122 -21.61 45.44 -12.69
C PRO A 122 -22.51 46.39 -13.51
N PRO A 123 -22.10 46.77 -14.73
CA PRO A 123 -22.87 47.66 -15.59
C PRO A 123 -24.28 47.10 -15.86
N ARG A 124 -25.31 47.92 -15.66
CA ARG A 124 -26.68 47.56 -16.01
C ARG A 124 -26.92 48.04 -17.45
N PHE A 125 -27.30 47.13 -18.33
CA PHE A 125 -27.77 47.50 -19.66
C PHE A 125 -29.17 48.10 -19.54
N HIS A 126 -29.30 49.40 -19.83
CA HIS A 126 -30.59 50.02 -20.05
C HIS A 126 -31.04 49.72 -21.48
N GLN A 127 -32.08 48.92 -21.65
CA GLN A 127 -32.84 48.88 -22.88
C GLN A 127 -33.83 50.04 -22.85
N SER A 128 -33.72 50.96 -23.80
CA SER A 128 -34.66 52.06 -24.04
C SER A 128 -35.94 51.56 -24.69
#